data_AF-A0A538QTB1-F1
#
_entry.id   AF-A0A538QTB1-F1
#
_cell.length_a   1.000
_cell.length_b   1.000
_cell.length_c   1.000
_cell.angle_alpha   90.00
_cell.angle_beta   90.00
_cell.angle_gamma   90.00
#
_symmetry.space_group_name_H-M   'P 1'
#
loop_
_entity.id
_entity.type
_entity.pdbx_description
1 polymer ?
#
loop_
_entity_poly.entity_id
_entity_poly.type
_entity_poly.pdbx_seq_one_letter_code
_entity_poly.pdbx_strand_id
1 'polypeptide(L)'
;RDALTNDDDAAGRWQYEGGKVTEKDKQVGYYAVTRRVTFHATDAQNTAQVTMTIFFLPHKPPENITVQGSHDFNSGKEIGSVSAASAAHTAHIGKSFVRAGEAVTIG
;
A
#
# COMPACT_ATOMS: atom_id res chain seq x y z
N ARG A 1 8.27 -6.57 -6.91
CA ARG A 1 8.29 -5.07 -6.83
C ARG A 1 8.98 -4.52 -8.06
N ASP A 2 8.42 -3.52 -8.76
CA ASP A 2 9.00 -3.05 -10.05
C ASP A 2 9.80 -1.75 -9.92
N ALA A 3 9.37 -0.83 -9.04
CA ALA A 3 10.10 0.40 -8.75
C ALA A 3 10.03 0.74 -7.25
N LEU A 4 11.14 1.28 -6.69
CA LEU A 4 11.20 1.89 -5.37
C LEU A 4 12.11 3.13 -5.43
N THR A 5 11.58 4.29 -5.02
CA THR A 5 12.35 5.54 -4.93
C THR A 5 12.16 6.16 -3.55
N ASN A 6 13.24 6.66 -2.97
CA ASN A 6 13.20 7.44 -1.73
C ASN A 6 13.40 8.92 -2.06
N ASP A 7 12.69 9.79 -1.34
CA ASP A 7 12.86 11.24 -1.41
C ASP A 7 12.84 11.82 0.01
N ASP A 8 13.91 12.51 0.39
CA ASP A 8 14.11 13.04 1.74
C ASP A 8 13.75 14.53 1.77
N ASP A 9 12.93 14.93 2.74
CA ASP A 9 12.54 16.32 2.96
C ASP A 9 12.78 16.76 4.42
N ALA A 10 12.49 18.03 4.72
CA ALA A 10 12.73 18.61 6.04
C ALA A 10 11.96 17.92 7.19
N ALA A 11 10.87 17.22 6.88
CA ALA A 11 10.04 16.55 7.87
C ALA A 11 10.28 15.02 7.92
N GLY A 12 11.10 14.45 7.04
CA GLY A 12 11.43 13.03 7.05
C GLY A 12 11.71 12.45 5.66
N ARG A 13 11.20 11.24 5.41
CA ARG A 13 11.41 10.49 4.15
C ARG A 13 10.11 10.03 3.55
N TRP A 14 9.95 10.28 2.26
CA TRP A 14 8.99 9.60 1.40
C TRP A 14 9.60 8.36 0.76
N GLN A 15 8.81 7.30 0.63
CA GLN A 15 9.12 6.18 -0.25
C GLN A 15 7.96 5.94 -1.21
N TYR A 16 8.29 5.83 -2.49
CA TYR A 16 7.34 5.59 -3.57
C TYR A 16 7.62 4.22 -4.15
N GLU A 17 6.60 3.36 -4.18
CA GLU A 17 6.70 2.03 -4.75
C GLU A 17 5.56 1.79 -5.73
N GLY A 18 5.85 1.08 -6.81
CA GLY A 18 4.83 0.64 -7.76
C GLY A 18 5.17 -0.69 -8.37
N GLY A 19 4.14 -1.34 -8.90
CA GLY A 19 4.31 -2.57 -9.66
C GLY A 19 3.00 -3.20 -10.09
N LYS A 20 3.11 -4.40 -10.61
CA LYS A 20 1.96 -5.22 -11.03
C LYS A 20 1.32 -5.92 -9.84
N VAL A 21 0.01 -6.13 -9.92
CA VAL A 21 -0.73 -7.05 -9.06
C VAL A 21 -1.05 -8.30 -9.87
N THR A 22 -0.67 -9.46 -9.35
CA THR A 22 -0.92 -10.76 -9.97
C THR A 22 -1.77 -11.64 -9.06
N GLU A 23 -2.75 -12.33 -9.63
CA GLU A 23 -3.50 -13.38 -8.97
C GLU A 23 -3.36 -14.66 -9.81
N LYS A 24 -2.89 -15.76 -9.19
CA LYS A 24 -2.62 -17.05 -9.88
C LYS A 24 -1.79 -16.84 -11.16
N ASP A 25 -0.69 -16.08 -11.02
CA ASP A 25 0.25 -15.71 -12.09
C ASP A 25 -0.32 -14.87 -13.24
N LYS A 26 -1.59 -14.48 -13.18
CA LYS A 26 -2.21 -13.56 -14.13
C LYS A 26 -2.18 -12.14 -13.59
N GLN A 27 -1.71 -11.19 -14.38
CA GLN A 27 -1.83 -9.78 -14.02
C GLN A 27 -3.30 -9.36 -13.95
N VAL A 28 -3.71 -8.85 -12.79
CA VAL A 28 -5.07 -8.34 -12.51
C VAL A 28 -5.10 -6.84 -12.29
N GLY A 29 -3.94 -6.20 -12.15
CA GLY A 29 -3.88 -4.77 -11.87
C GLY A 29 -2.48 -4.20 -11.75
N TYR A 30 -2.45 -3.00 -11.19
CA TYR A 30 -1.25 -2.29 -10.75
C TYR A 30 -1.47 -1.80 -9.33
N TYR A 31 -0.40 -1.55 -8.60
CA TYR A 31 -0.47 -0.84 -7.31
C TYR A 31 0.49 0.34 -7.29
N ALA A 32 0.14 1.32 -6.47
CA ALA A 32 1.02 2.41 -6.06
C ALA A 32 1.00 2.51 -4.53
N VAL A 33 2.17 2.56 -3.91
CA VAL A 33 2.34 2.75 -2.47
C VAL A 33 3.13 4.02 -2.22
N THR A 34 2.65 4.82 -1.28
CA THR A 34 3.43 5.86 -0.62
C THR A 34 3.66 5.46 0.82
N ARG A 35 4.90 5.61 1.27
CA ARG A 35 5.26 5.48 2.68
C ARG A 35 5.85 6.77 3.19
N ARG A 36 5.47 7.15 4.41
CA ARG A 36 5.95 8.37 5.06
C ARG A 36 6.58 8.06 6.41
N VAL A 37 7.89 8.27 6.47
CA VAL A 37 8.62 8.39 7.73
C VAL A 37 8.66 9.87 8.10
N THR A 38 8.24 10.20 9.32
CA THR A 38 8.23 11.57 9.84
C THR A 38 9.10 11.62 11.08
N PHE A 39 9.99 12.62 11.14
CA PHE A 39 10.88 12.82 12.28
C PHE A 39 10.12 13.04 13.59
N HIS A 40 10.66 12.53 14.68
CA HIS A 40 10.07 12.58 16.02
C HIS A 40 8.66 11.97 16.12
N ALA A 41 8.29 11.08 15.20
CA ALA A 41 6.99 10.44 15.16
C ALA A 41 7.13 8.96 14.75
N THR A 42 7.07 8.67 13.44
CA THR A 42 7.11 7.29 12.96
C THR A 42 8.52 6.72 12.91
N ASP A 43 9.54 7.57 12.74
CA ASP A 43 10.96 7.22 12.87
C ASP A 43 11.32 6.64 14.25
N ALA A 44 10.79 7.23 15.33
CA ALA A 44 11.01 6.79 16.70
C ALA A 44 10.46 5.39 16.97
N GLN A 45 9.50 4.93 16.15
CA GLN A 45 8.91 3.59 16.21
C GLN A 45 9.48 2.67 15.11
N ASN A 46 10.49 3.10 14.37
CA ASN A 46 11.01 2.40 13.19
C ASN A 46 9.87 1.95 12.24
N THR A 47 8.94 2.88 12.00
CA THR A 47 7.69 2.64 11.25
C THR A 47 7.52 3.72 10.18
N ALA A 48 6.68 3.46 9.17
CA ALA A 48 6.18 4.48 8.24
C ALA A 48 4.65 4.44 8.17
N GLN A 49 4.01 5.59 7.94
CA GLN A 49 2.62 5.62 7.48
C GLN A 49 2.56 5.02 6.08
N VAL A 50 1.54 4.23 5.76
CA VAL A 50 1.34 3.59 4.46
C VAL A 50 0.03 4.07 3.86
N THR A 51 0.07 4.45 2.59
CA THR A 51 -1.10 4.49 1.72
C THR A 51 -0.80 3.69 0.47
N MET A 52 -1.62 2.68 0.18
CA MET A 52 -1.50 1.91 -1.04
C MET A 52 -2.83 1.88 -1.78
N THR A 53 -2.81 2.11 -3.08
CA THR A 53 -3.96 1.93 -3.96
C THR A 53 -3.67 0.85 -4.99
N ILE A 54 -4.58 -0.12 -5.08
CA ILE A 54 -4.61 -1.14 -6.13
C ILE A 54 -5.61 -0.70 -7.19
N PHE A 55 -5.19 -0.73 -8.45
CA PHE A 55 -5.98 -0.38 -9.63
C PHE A 55 -6.21 -1.65 -10.46
N PHE A 56 -7.47 -2.09 -10.56
CA PHE A 56 -7.86 -3.34 -11.21
C PHE A 56 -8.11 -3.13 -12.71
N LEU A 57 -7.59 -4.07 -13.51
CA LEU A 57 -7.88 -4.18 -14.94
C LEU A 57 -9.24 -4.87 -15.16
N PRO A 58 -9.92 -4.65 -16.30
CA PRO A 58 -9.49 -3.86 -17.48
C PRO A 58 -10.08 -2.45 -17.58
N HIS A 59 -10.85 -1.98 -16.58
CA HIS A 59 -11.64 -0.75 -16.70
C HIS A 59 -10.79 0.53 -16.87
N LYS A 60 -11.40 1.56 -17.47
CA LYS A 60 -10.83 2.91 -17.67
C LYS A 60 -11.89 3.99 -17.37
N PRO A 61 -11.83 4.69 -16.21
CA PRO A 61 -10.84 4.52 -15.15
C PRO A 61 -10.95 3.12 -14.48
N PRO A 62 -9.85 2.58 -13.95
CA PRO A 62 -9.85 1.29 -13.26
C PRO A 62 -10.67 1.36 -11.97
N GLU A 63 -11.34 0.26 -11.60
CA GLU A 63 -11.83 0.07 -10.24
C GLU A 63 -10.64 -0.01 -9.29
N ASN A 64 -10.82 0.42 -8.04
CA ASN A 64 -9.70 0.52 -7.10
C ASN A 64 -10.07 0.18 -5.66
N ILE A 65 -9.06 -0.22 -4.91
CA ILE A 65 -9.07 -0.34 -3.45
C ILE A 65 -7.90 0.47 -2.92
N THR A 66 -8.15 1.32 -1.94
CA THR A 66 -7.12 2.05 -1.19
C THR A 66 -7.09 1.53 0.24
N VAL A 67 -5.88 1.20 0.71
CA VAL A 67 -5.60 0.82 2.10
C VAL A 67 -4.73 1.89 2.75
N GLN A 68 -4.92 2.07 4.06
CA GLN A 68 -4.07 2.91 4.89
C GLN A 68 -3.65 2.14 6.13
N GLY A 69 -2.45 2.43 6.63
CA GLY A 69 -1.90 1.71 7.75
C GLY A 69 -0.46 2.07 8.08
N SER A 70 0.30 1.09 8.56
CA SER A 70 1.69 1.23 8.97
C SER A 70 2.58 0.17 8.34
N HIS A 71 3.84 0.54 8.08
CA HIS A 71 4.93 -0.35 7.69
C HIS A 71 5.94 -0.44 8.83
N ASP A 72 6.17 -1.63 9.36
CA ASP A 72 7.22 -1.87 10.37
C ASP A 72 8.53 -2.27 9.67
N PHE A 73 9.56 -1.45 9.81
CA PHE A 73 10.85 -1.72 9.16
C PHE A 73 11.60 -2.90 9.78
N ASN A 74 11.27 -3.34 11.00
CA ASN A 74 11.93 -4.50 11.62
C ASN A 74 11.51 -5.81 10.96
N SER A 75 10.20 -5.98 10.72
CA SER A 75 9.66 -7.18 10.08
C SER A 75 9.44 -7.05 8.57
N GLY A 76 9.44 -5.82 8.04
CA GLY A 76 9.07 -5.50 6.67
C GLY A 76 7.57 -5.68 6.38
N LYS A 77 6.75 -5.93 7.41
CA LYS A 77 5.31 -6.13 7.27
C LYS A 77 4.57 -4.81 7.24
N GLU A 78 3.42 -4.82 6.55
CA GLU A 78 2.46 -3.73 6.60
C GLU A 78 1.14 -4.23 7.12
N ILE A 79 0.49 -3.42 7.94
CA ILE A 79 -0.83 -3.70 8.50
C ILE A 79 -1.71 -2.47 8.37
N GLY A 80 -3.02 -2.66 8.25
CA GLY A 80 -3.96 -1.56 8.17
C GLY A 80 -5.37 -2.01 7.84
N SER A 81 -6.11 -1.15 7.14
CA SER A 81 -7.43 -1.48 6.64
C SER A 81 -7.71 -0.82 5.29
N VAL A 82 -8.72 -1.32 4.59
CA VAL A 82 -9.26 -0.67 3.40
C VAL A 82 -9.99 0.60 3.80
N SER A 83 -9.44 1.76 3.43
CA SER A 83 -9.98 3.08 3.76
C SER A 83 -10.93 3.62 2.70
N ALA A 84 -10.81 3.18 1.45
CA ALA A 84 -11.73 3.52 0.36
C ALA A 84 -11.72 2.45 -0.73
N ALA A 85 -12.83 2.30 -1.45
CA ALA A 85 -12.93 1.38 -2.58
C ALA A 85 -13.98 1.85 -3.57
N SER A 86 -13.84 1.49 -4.85
CA SER A 86 -14.88 1.65 -5.86
C SER A 86 -16.11 0.79 -5.54
N ALA A 87 -17.24 1.10 -6.17
CA ALA A 87 -18.54 0.47 -5.88
C ALA A 87 -18.48 -1.07 -5.88
N ALA A 88 -17.79 -1.66 -6.86
CA ALA A 88 -17.63 -3.11 -7.00
C ALA A 88 -16.88 -3.78 -5.83
N HIS A 89 -16.14 -2.99 -5.04
CA HIS A 89 -15.26 -3.47 -3.96
C HIS A 89 -15.63 -2.91 -2.58
N THR A 90 -16.77 -2.22 -2.46
CA THR A 90 -17.23 -1.60 -1.20
C THR A 90 -17.34 -2.58 -0.04
N ALA A 91 -17.64 -3.86 -0.32
CA ALA A 91 -17.66 -4.92 0.67
C ALA A 91 -16.31 -5.12 1.40
N HIS A 92 -15.20 -4.61 0.85
CA HIS A 92 -13.90 -4.65 1.49
C HIS A 92 -13.62 -3.46 2.41
N ILE A 93 -14.41 -2.38 2.37
CA ILE A 93 -14.17 -1.19 3.20
C ILE A 93 -14.20 -1.56 4.68
N GLY A 94 -13.20 -1.08 5.43
CA GLY A 94 -13.01 -1.36 6.85
C GLY A 94 -12.38 -2.71 7.16
N LYS A 95 -12.24 -3.61 6.18
CA LYS A 95 -11.59 -4.90 6.38
C LYS A 95 -10.08 -4.76 6.55
N SER A 96 -9.48 -5.71 7.26
CA SER A 96 -8.05 -5.71 7.54
C SER A 96 -7.22 -5.88 6.26
N PHE A 97 -6.08 -5.21 6.24
CA PHE A 97 -5.05 -5.30 5.23
C PHE A 97 -3.77 -5.80 5.88
N VAL A 98 -3.12 -6.77 5.25
CA VAL A 98 -1.77 -7.22 5.61
C VAL A 98 -0.94 -7.37 4.35
N ARG A 99 0.28 -6.83 4.36
CA ARG A 99 1.31 -7.14 3.36
C ARG A 99 2.51 -7.77 4.05
N ALA A 100 2.94 -8.92 3.54
CA ALA A 100 4.13 -9.63 3.99
C ALA A 100 4.96 -10.03 2.77
N GLY A 101 6.11 -9.37 2.59
CA GLY A 101 6.91 -9.50 1.37
C GLY A 101 6.12 -9.01 0.15
N GLU A 102 5.93 -9.90 -0.83
CA GLU A 102 5.19 -9.61 -2.06
C GLU A 102 3.70 -9.97 -2.00
N ALA A 103 3.26 -10.64 -0.92
CA ALA A 103 1.88 -11.04 -0.76
C ALA A 103 1.06 -9.94 -0.06
N VAL A 104 -0.13 -9.67 -0.59
CA VAL A 104 -1.14 -8.79 -0.01
C VAL A 104 -2.40 -9.61 0.29
N THR A 105 -2.92 -9.46 1.49
CA THR A 105 -4.18 -10.09 1.92
C THR A 105 -5.14 -9.02 2.42
N ILE A 106 -6.39 -9.10 1.97
CA ILE A 106 -7.52 -8.33 2.49
C ILE A 106 -8.51 -9.33 3.10
N GLY A 107 -8.89 -9.13 4.36
CA GLY A 107 -9.86 -9.97 5.09
C GLY A 107 -11.27 -9.85 4.56
#